data_AF-A0A2N1RCT1-F1
#
_entry.id   AF-A0A2N1RCT1-F1
#
_cell.length_a   1.000
_cell.length_b   1.000
_cell.length_c   1.000
_cell.angle_alpha   90.00
_cell.angle_beta   90.00
_cell.angle_gamma   90.00
#
_symmetry.space_group_name_H-M   'P 1'
#
loop_
_entity.id
_entity.type
_entity.pdbx_description
1 polymer ?
#
loop_
_entity_poly.entity_id
_entity_poly.type
_entity_poly.pdbx_seq_one_letter_code
_entity_poly.pdbx_strand_id
1 'polypeptide(L)'
;INPFVPEVFKRVLILFNLTIAIAMGIEFAKLYSGVQTKRLALLTIGLKLLSLCISLYIVAGTGIWNPDFAIQMAQVFGEGTGANPFFQKFWNNLPTFLVVVMIFGYVVETIQTVWRTWNLRFPEK
;
A
#
# COMPACT_ATOMS: atom_id res chain seq x y z
N ILE A 1 -7.68 -22.21 6.89
CA ILE A 1 -7.79 -20.89 7.56
C ILE A 1 -7.25 -19.85 6.59
N ASN A 2 -8.02 -18.84 6.23
CA ASN A 2 -7.59 -17.79 5.30
C ASN A 2 -7.68 -16.42 5.98
N PRO A 3 -6.61 -15.60 5.98
CA PRO A 3 -6.66 -14.22 6.47
C PRO A 3 -7.59 -13.31 5.65
N PHE A 4 -7.89 -13.69 4.42
CA PHE A 4 -8.74 -12.92 3.52
C PHE A 4 -10.06 -13.62 3.25
N VAL A 5 -11.09 -12.82 3.01
CA VAL A 5 -12.37 -13.29 2.47
C VAL A 5 -12.17 -13.59 0.97
N PRO A 6 -12.18 -14.86 0.52
CA PRO A 6 -11.75 -15.22 -0.83
C PRO A 6 -12.54 -14.52 -1.94
N GLU A 7 -13.84 -14.34 -1.75
CA GLU A 7 -14.71 -13.71 -2.76
C GLU A 7 -14.45 -12.20 -2.90
N VAL A 8 -14.14 -11.52 -1.78
CA VAL A 8 -13.72 -10.12 -1.81
C VAL A 8 -12.33 -10.01 -2.43
N PHE A 9 -11.40 -10.88 -2.02
CA PHE A 9 -10.04 -10.93 -2.54
C PHE A 9 -10.02 -11.07 -4.08
N LYS A 10 -10.79 -12.02 -4.64
CA LYS A 10 -10.92 -12.19 -6.09
C LYS A 10 -11.41 -10.93 -6.80
N ARG A 11 -12.38 -10.21 -6.22
CA ARG A 11 -12.92 -8.97 -6.79
C ARG A 11 -11.90 -7.84 -6.78
N VAL A 12 -11.10 -7.73 -5.73
CA VAL A 12 -10.11 -6.64 -5.58
C VAL A 12 -8.76 -6.95 -6.21
N LEU A 13 -8.51 -8.19 -6.66
CA LEU A 13 -7.28 -8.56 -7.39
C LEU A 13 -7.00 -7.65 -8.59
N ILE A 14 -8.04 -7.24 -9.31
CA ILE A 14 -7.87 -6.32 -10.44
C ILE A 14 -7.32 -4.96 -9.99
N LEU A 15 -7.72 -4.49 -8.80
CA LEU A 15 -7.24 -3.24 -8.21
C LEU A 15 -5.78 -3.36 -7.75
N PHE A 16 -5.39 -4.51 -7.19
CA PHE A 16 -3.98 -4.80 -6.90
C PHE A 16 -3.14 -4.73 -8.17
N ASN A 17 -3.55 -5.44 -9.23
CA ASN A 17 -2.85 -5.41 -10.52
C ASN A 17 -2.77 -3.99 -11.10
N LEU A 18 -3.81 -3.17 -10.93
CA LEU A 18 -3.81 -1.77 -11.34
C LEU A 18 -2.76 -0.95 -10.57
N THR A 19 -2.65 -1.11 -9.25
CA THR A 19 -1.61 -0.42 -8.46
C THR A 19 -0.20 -0.81 -8.88
N ILE A 20 0.02 -2.09 -9.20
CA ILE A 20 1.30 -2.59 -9.71
C ILE A 20 1.60 -2.00 -11.09
N ALA A 21 0.61 -1.98 -11.99
CA ALA A 21 0.76 -1.38 -13.32
C ALA A 21 1.11 0.11 -13.25
N ILE A 22 0.46 0.87 -12.35
CA ILE A 22 0.78 2.28 -12.11
C ILE A 22 2.22 2.42 -11.59
N ALA A 23 2.61 1.62 -10.61
CA ALA A 23 3.97 1.66 -10.05
C ALA A 23 5.04 1.36 -11.12
N MET A 24 4.82 0.32 -11.93
CA MET A 24 5.70 0.00 -13.06
C MET A 24 5.76 1.16 -14.07
N GLY A 25 4.61 1.73 -14.46
CA GLY A 25 4.56 2.85 -15.40
C GLY A 25 5.34 4.08 -14.92
N ILE A 26 5.28 4.39 -13.63
CA ILE A 26 6.08 5.45 -13.02
C ILE A 26 7.59 5.15 -13.15
N GLU A 27 8.02 3.93 -12.81
CA GLU A 27 9.42 3.57 -12.89
C GLU A 27 9.94 3.55 -14.33
N PHE A 28 9.14 3.06 -15.29
CA PHE A 28 9.48 3.16 -16.71
C PHE A 28 9.62 4.61 -17.18
N ALA A 29 8.74 5.51 -16.76
CA ALA A 29 8.82 6.93 -17.11
C ALA A 29 10.09 7.60 -16.55
N LYS A 30 10.51 7.21 -15.34
CA LYS A 30 11.78 7.66 -14.73
C LYS A 30 12.99 7.11 -15.48
N LEU A 31 12.99 5.82 -15.81
CA LEU A 31 14.07 5.18 -16.57
C LEU A 31 14.23 5.81 -17.95
N TYR A 32 13.12 6.07 -18.65
CA TYR A 32 13.13 6.70 -19.96
C TYR A 32 13.65 8.15 -19.92
N SER A 33 13.26 8.92 -18.91
CA SER A 33 13.65 10.33 -18.82
C SER A 33 15.09 10.55 -18.36
N GLY A 34 15.69 9.57 -17.66
CA GLY A 34 17.06 9.63 -17.13
C GLY A 34 17.31 10.65 -16.01
N VAL A 35 16.48 11.70 -15.92
CA VAL A 35 16.54 12.77 -14.91
C VAL A 35 15.12 13.10 -14.42
N GLN A 36 15.00 13.41 -13.13
CA GLN A 36 13.71 13.76 -12.53
C GLN A 36 13.32 15.21 -12.86
N THR A 37 12.57 15.39 -13.95
CA THR A 37 12.04 16.71 -14.33
C THR A 37 10.87 17.11 -13.43
N LYS A 38 10.59 18.42 -13.30
CA LYS A 38 9.44 18.94 -12.52
C LYS A 38 8.09 18.36 -12.97
N ARG A 39 7.91 18.20 -14.29
CA ARG A 39 6.68 17.61 -14.86
C ARG A 39 6.55 16.13 -14.50
N LEU A 40 7.64 15.37 -14.59
CA LEU A 40 7.69 13.96 -14.20
C LEU A 40 7.46 13.79 -12.69
N ALA A 41 7.97 14.70 -11.87
CA ALA A 41 7.76 14.71 -10.43
C ALA A 41 6.28 14.91 -10.07
N LEU A 42 5.61 15.90 -10.67
CA LEU A 42 4.17 16.13 -10.47
C LEU A 42 3.33 14.93 -10.92
N LEU A 43 3.65 14.36 -12.09
CA LEU A 43 2.98 13.16 -12.60
C LEU A 43 3.19 11.97 -11.66
N THR A 44 4.41 11.78 -11.15
CA THR A 44 4.73 10.72 -10.18
C THR A 44 3.93 10.88 -8.90
N ILE A 45 3.87 12.09 -8.34
CA ILE A 45 3.12 12.37 -7.11
C ILE A 45 1.62 12.11 -7.32
N GLY A 46 1.06 12.54 -8.46
CA GLY A 46 -0.34 12.32 -8.80
C GLY A 46 -0.70 10.83 -8.99
N LEU A 47 0.12 10.09 -9.73
CA LEU A 47 -0.08 8.65 -9.91
C LEU A 47 0.11 7.86 -8.62
N LYS A 48 1.05 8.25 -7.76
CA LYS A 48 1.21 7.67 -6.42
C LYS A 48 0.02 7.97 -5.51
N LEU A 49 -0.56 9.16 -5.61
CA LEU A 49 -1.78 9.52 -4.87
C LEU A 49 -2.96 8.64 -5.31
N LEU A 50 -3.14 8.46 -6.63
CA LEU A 50 -4.15 7.56 -7.17
C LEU A 50 -3.94 6.12 -6.67
N SER A 51 -2.69 5.63 -6.72
CA SER A 51 -2.34 4.31 -6.20
C SER A 51 -2.66 4.18 -4.71
N LEU A 52 -2.33 5.20 -3.89
CA LEU A 52 -2.69 5.27 -2.48
C LEU A 52 -4.20 5.17 -2.27
N CYS A 53 -5.00 5.95 -3.00
CA CYS A 53 -6.46 5.91 -2.90
C CYS A 53 -7.01 4.50 -3.18
N ILE A 54 -6.47 3.82 -4.19
CA ILE A 54 -6.85 2.44 -4.52
C ILE A 54 -6.44 1.50 -3.37
N SER A 55 -5.20 1.60 -2.87
CA SER A 55 -4.72 0.77 -1.76
C SER A 55 -5.53 0.98 -0.48
N LEU A 56 -5.91 2.22 -0.15
CA LEU A 56 -6.76 2.54 0.99
C LEU A 56 -8.16 1.93 0.82
N TYR A 57 -8.73 2.03 -0.37
CA TYR A 57 -10.02 1.38 -0.67
C TYR A 57 -9.94 -0.14 -0.49
N ILE A 58 -8.89 -0.79 -1.00
CA ILE A 58 -8.69 -2.24 -0.83
C ILE A 58 -8.58 -2.58 0.67
N VAL A 59 -7.70 -1.91 1.41
CA VAL A 59 -7.36 -2.28 2.78
C VAL A 59 -8.47 -1.95 3.79
N ALA A 60 -9.11 -0.79 3.67
CA ALA A 60 -10.08 -0.31 4.66
C ALA A 60 -11.53 -0.30 4.15
N GLY A 61 -11.75 -0.24 2.84
CA GLY A 61 -13.08 -0.06 2.25
C GLY A 61 -13.80 -1.34 1.80
N THR A 62 -13.06 -2.42 1.51
CA THR A 62 -13.65 -3.60 0.84
C THR A 62 -14.09 -4.72 1.77
N GLY A 63 -13.67 -4.70 3.04
CA GLY A 63 -13.89 -5.83 3.96
C GLY A 63 -13.09 -7.08 3.56
N ILE A 64 -11.92 -6.91 2.93
CA ILE A 64 -11.06 -8.01 2.50
C ILE A 64 -10.56 -8.89 3.66
N TRP A 65 -10.45 -8.32 4.85
CA TRP A 65 -9.96 -8.99 6.06
C TRP A 65 -11.03 -9.92 6.63
N ASN A 66 -10.64 -11.17 6.90
CA ASN A 66 -11.51 -12.12 7.58
C ASN A 66 -11.58 -11.79 9.09
N PRO A 67 -12.73 -11.36 9.64
CA PRO A 67 -12.84 -10.98 11.06
C PRO A 67 -12.64 -12.17 12.00
N ASP A 68 -13.00 -13.37 11.55
CA ASP A 68 -12.92 -14.59 12.36
C ASP A 68 -11.54 -15.24 12.32
N PHE A 69 -10.59 -14.69 11.56
CA PHE A 69 -9.27 -15.27 11.38
C PHE A 69 -8.55 -15.48 12.71
N ALA A 70 -8.61 -14.49 13.62
CA ALA A 70 -7.99 -14.60 14.94
C ALA A 70 -8.56 -15.77 15.77
N ILE A 71 -9.87 -15.96 15.71
CA ILE A 71 -10.59 -17.02 16.42
C ILE A 71 -10.29 -18.39 15.80
N GLN A 72 -10.29 -18.48 14.47
CA GLN A 72 -9.95 -19.73 13.75
C GLN A 72 -8.51 -20.17 14.04
N MET A 73 -7.58 -19.23 14.18
CA MET A 73 -6.21 -19.52 14.61
C MET A 73 -6.17 -20.04 16.06
N ALA A 74 -6.97 -19.47 16.97
CA ALA A 74 -7.15 -19.99 18.33
C ALA A 74 -7.56 -21.45 18.38
N GLN A 75 -8.54 -21.81 17.56
CA GLN A 75 -9.08 -23.16 17.53
C GLN A 75 -8.10 -24.20 16.98
N VAL A 76 -7.21 -23.80 16.06
CA VAL A 76 -6.27 -24.73 15.40
C VAL A 76 -4.94 -24.86 16.14
N PHE A 77 -4.45 -23.79 16.77
CA PHE A 77 -3.14 -23.80 17.45
C PHE A 77 -3.23 -24.02 18.98
N GLY A 78 -4.43 -24.11 19.54
CA GLY A 78 -4.66 -24.28 20.98
C GLY A 78 -4.49 -22.99 21.79
N GLU A 79 -4.93 -23.04 23.06
CA GLU A 79 -5.04 -21.88 23.97
C GLU A 79 -3.73 -21.11 24.22
N GLY A 80 -2.57 -21.69 23.89
CA GLY A 80 -1.26 -21.05 24.13
C GLY A 80 -0.85 -19.97 23.12
N THR A 81 -1.19 -20.12 21.84
CA THR A 81 -0.71 -19.22 20.76
C THR A 81 -1.83 -18.52 20.00
N GLY A 82 -2.99 -19.15 19.81
CA GLY A 82 -4.07 -18.57 19.04
C GLY A 82 -5.16 -17.88 19.89
N ALA A 83 -5.31 -18.24 21.17
CA ALA A 83 -6.20 -17.54 22.12
C ALA A 83 -5.56 -16.29 22.75
N ASN A 84 -4.41 -15.85 22.23
CA ASN A 84 -3.70 -14.70 22.74
C ASN A 84 -4.50 -13.40 22.49
N PRO A 85 -4.96 -12.69 23.54
CA PRO A 85 -5.70 -11.43 23.39
C PRO A 85 -4.94 -10.37 22.59
N PHE A 86 -3.60 -10.43 22.61
CA PHE A 86 -2.74 -9.58 21.79
C PHE A 86 -2.96 -9.83 20.30
N PHE A 87 -3.02 -11.09 19.86
CA PHE A 87 -3.18 -11.43 18.45
C PHE A 87 -4.53 -10.98 17.91
N GLN A 88 -5.61 -11.18 18.69
CA GLN A 88 -6.94 -10.71 18.33
C GLN A 88 -6.98 -9.18 18.22
N LYS A 89 -6.40 -8.47 19.19
CA LYS A 89 -6.30 -7.01 19.16
C LYS A 89 -5.48 -6.52 17.97
N PHE A 90 -4.35 -7.17 17.68
CA PHE A 90 -3.51 -6.87 16.52
C PHE A 90 -4.29 -7.05 15.21
N TRP A 91 -4.96 -8.18 15.04
CA TRP A 91 -5.72 -8.49 13.83
C TRP A 91 -6.84 -7.48 13.57
N ASN A 92 -7.61 -7.12 14.60
CA ASN A 92 -8.68 -6.14 14.50
C ASN A 92 -8.18 -4.73 14.15
N ASN A 93 -6.95 -4.39 14.53
CA ASN A 93 -6.34 -3.08 14.25
C ASN A 93 -5.42 -3.09 13.01
N LEU A 94 -5.18 -4.24 12.40
CA LEU A 94 -4.29 -4.40 11.26
C LEU A 94 -4.68 -3.49 10.08
N PRO A 95 -5.96 -3.36 9.68
CA PRO A 95 -6.33 -2.45 8.58
C PRO A 95 -5.97 -1.00 8.90
N THR A 96 -6.24 -0.54 10.13
CA THR A 96 -5.91 0.81 10.59
C THR A 96 -4.40 1.04 10.59
N PHE A 97 -3.62 0.08 11.08
CA PHE A 97 -2.15 0.17 11.06
C PHE A 97 -1.61 0.30 9.63
N LEU A 98 -2.12 -0.51 8.70
CA LEU A 98 -1.71 -0.45 7.30
C LEU A 98 -2.09 0.88 6.65
N VAL A 99 -3.27 1.43 6.93
CA VAL A 99 -3.67 2.77 6.46
C VAL A 99 -2.67 3.84 6.90
N VAL A 100 -2.27 3.84 8.18
CA VAL A 100 -1.29 4.80 8.71
C VAL A 100 0.06 4.66 8.00
N VAL A 101 0.56 3.43 7.84
CA VAL A 101 1.83 3.16 7.15
C VAL A 101 1.77 3.59 5.69
N MET A 102 0.67 3.34 4.98
CA MET A 102 0.49 3.73 3.58
C MET A 102 0.49 5.25 3.39
N ILE A 103 -0.26 5.98 4.23
CA ILE A 103 -0.29 7.45 4.19
C ILE A 103 1.09 8.01 4.51
N PHE A 104 1.74 7.50 5.56
CA PHE A 104 3.08 7.94 5.93
C PHE A 104 4.10 7.67 4.81
N GLY A 105 4.06 6.47 4.21
CA GLY A 105 4.90 6.12 3.07
C GLY A 105 4.73 7.09 1.90
N TYR A 106 3.47 7.41 1.54
CA TYR A 106 3.19 8.39 0.49
C TYR A 106 3.76 9.78 0.81
N VAL A 107 3.63 10.26 2.04
CA VAL A 107 4.17 11.57 2.46
C VAL A 107 5.69 11.58 2.35
N VAL A 108 6.38 10.56 2.87
CA VAL A 108 7.84 10.45 2.80
C VAL A 108 8.32 10.42 1.35
N GLU A 109 7.70 9.62 0.50
CA GLU A 109 8.06 9.52 -0.92
C GLU A 109 7.81 10.82 -1.69
N THR A 110 6.74 11.54 -1.34
CA THR A 110 6.43 12.84 -1.92
C THR A 110 7.49 13.86 -1.54
N ILE A 111 7.88 13.93 -0.26
CA ILE A 111 8.97 14.80 0.21
C ILE A 111 10.28 14.48 -0.52
N GLN A 112 10.65 13.20 -0.62
CA GLN A 112 11.85 12.77 -1.34
C GLN A 112 11.81 13.15 -2.82
N THR A 113 10.65 12.99 -3.47
CA THR A 113 10.44 13.36 -4.88
C THR A 113 10.61 14.86 -5.10
N VAL A 114 10.01 15.68 -4.24
CA VAL A 114 10.15 17.15 -4.28
C VAL A 114 11.60 17.53 -4.01
N TRP A 115 12.22 16.99 -2.96
CA TRP A 115 13.60 17.32 -2.60
C TRP A 115 14.59 16.98 -3.72
N ARG A 116 14.50 15.79 -4.34
CA ARG A 116 15.34 15.42 -5.47
C ARG A 116 15.14 16.34 -6.68
N THR A 117 13.90 16.69 -6.99
CA THR A 117 13.57 17.54 -8.13
C THR A 117 14.10 18.97 -7.99
N TRP A 118 14.19 19.50 -6.76
CA TRP A 118 14.66 20.86 -6.50
C TRP A 118 16.14 20.95 -6.13
N ASN A 119 16.73 19.90 -5.55
CA ASN A 119 18.12 19.92 -5.07
C ASN A 119 19.13 19.34 -6.08
N LEU A 120 18.68 18.55 -7.07
CA LEU A 120 19.53 18.16 -8.19
C LEU A 120 19.68 19.36 -9.14
N ARG A 121 20.76 20.14 -8.95
CA ARG A 121 21.21 21.12 -9.95
C ARG A 121 21.55 20.37 -11.24
N PHE A 122 20.88 20.71 -12.33
CA PHE A 122 21.27 20.28 -13.66
C PHE A 122 22.70 20.75 -13.93
N PRO A 123 23.65 19.88 -14.36
CA PRO A 123 24.79 20.38 -15.11
C PRO A 123 24.21 20.92 -16.43
N GLU A 124 24.27 22.23 -16.61
CA GLU A 124 24.01 22.86 -17.90
C GLU A 124 24.97 22.21 -18.93
N LYS A 125 24.40 21.67 -20.00
CA LYS A 125 25.16 21.29 -21.20
C LYS A 125 25.23 22.47 -22.15
#